data_AF-A0A2D9XHS2-F1
#
_entry.id   AF-A0A2D9XHS2-F1
#
_cell.length_a   1.000
_cell.length_b   1.000
_cell.length_c   1.000
_cell.angle_alpha   90.00
_cell.angle_beta   90.00
_cell.angle_gamma   90.00
#
_symmetry.space_group_name_H-M   'P 1'
#
loop_
_entity.id
_entity.type
_entity.pdbx_description
1 polymer ?
#
loop_
_entity_poly.entity_id
_entity_poly.type
_entity_poly.pdbx_seq_one_letter_code
_entity_poly.pdbx_strand_id
1 'polypeptide(L)' 'ELSDREMSDISNLNLNRRFNDPGVFCETAFNSFFPIYD' A
#
# COMPACT_ATOMS: atom_id res chain seq x y z
N GLU A 1 -5.47 -23.84 -8.14
CA GLU A 1 -4.57 -23.09 -7.24
C GLU A 1 -3.38 -22.58 -8.04
N LEU A 2 -2.68 -21.56 -7.54
CA LEU A 2 -1.44 -21.08 -8.15
C LEU A 2 -0.28 -22.02 -7.77
N SER A 3 0.67 -22.19 -8.68
CA SER A 3 1.92 -22.86 -8.40
C SER A 3 2.81 -22.04 -7.46
N ASP A 4 3.75 -22.71 -6.79
CA ASP A 4 4.75 -22.04 -5.94
C ASP A 4 5.53 -20.97 -6.71
N ARG A 5 5.78 -21.20 -8.00
CA ARG A 5 6.45 -20.24 -8.88
C ARG A 5 5.59 -18.99 -9.10
N GLU A 6 4.31 -19.15 -9.44
CA GLU A 6 3.40 -18.02 -9.64
C GLU A 6 3.25 -17.21 -8.35
N MET A 7 3.16 -17.88 -7.20
CA MET A 7 3.12 -17.21 -5.89
C MET A 7 4.41 -16.41 -5.61
N SER A 8 5.58 -16.96 -5.95
CA SER A 8 6.87 -16.26 -5.85
C SER A 8 6.94 -15.06 -6.78
N ASP A 9 6.53 -15.23 -8.04
CA ASP A 9 6.54 -14.17 -9.05
C ASP A 9 5.62 -13.00 -8.62
N ILE A 10 4.43 -13.28 -8.06
CA ILE A 10 3.53 -12.25 -7.51
C ILE A 10 4.14 -11.55 -6.30
N SER A 11 4.78 -12.31 -5.39
CA SER A 11 5.41 -11.74 -4.20
C SER A 11 6.52 -10.75 -4.56
N ASN A 12 7.24 -11.01 -5.66
CA ASN A 12 8.29 -10.13 -6.18
C ASN A 12 7.75 -8.81 -6.76
N LEU A 13 6.45 -8.68 -6.99
CA LEU A 13 5.83 -7.43 -7.46
C LEU A 13 5.56 -6.43 -6.31
N ASN A 14 5.82 -6.81 -5.06
CA ASN A 14 5.60 -5.93 -3.91
C ASN A 14 6.46 -4.65 -4.01
N LEU A 15 5.79 -3.49 -4.04
CA LEU A 15 6.43 -2.17 -4.04
C LEU A 15 6.39 -1.47 -2.68
N ASN A 16 5.88 -2.12 -1.64
CA ASN A 16 5.65 -1.52 -0.33
C ASN A 16 4.88 -0.19 -0.38
N ARG A 17 3.99 -0.04 -1.37
CA ARG A 17 3.24 1.18 -1.62
C ARG A 17 1.80 1.05 -1.15
N ARG A 18 1.40 1.90 -0.21
CA ARG A 18 0.02 2.00 0.28
C ARG A 18 -0.69 3.15 -0.43
N PHE A 19 -1.68 2.84 -1.25
CA PHE A 19 -2.51 3.86 -1.89
C PHE A 19 -3.53 4.48 -0.93
N ASN A 20 -3.85 3.75 0.13
CA ASN A 20 -4.78 4.13 1.18
C ASN A 20 -4.05 4.60 2.45
N ASP A 21 -2.87 5.19 2.32
CA ASP A 21 -2.17 5.82 3.44
C ASP A 21 -2.86 7.14 3.81
N PRO A 22 -3.60 7.24 4.94
CA PRO A 22 -4.28 8.48 5.32
C PRO A 22 -3.36 9.67 5.54
N GLY A 23 -2.08 9.45 5.87
CA GLY A 23 -1.10 10.52 5.96
C GLY A 23 -0.82 11.16 4.61
N VAL A 24 -0.96 10.40 3.51
CA VAL A 24 -0.75 10.88 2.14
C VAL A 24 -2.06 11.30 1.48
N PHE A 25 -3.08 10.44 1.49
CA PHE A 25 -4.29 10.70 0.72
C PHE A 25 -5.18 11.75 1.38
N CYS A 26 -5.27 11.81 2.72
CA CYS A 26 -6.20 12.73 3.36
C CYS A 26 -5.76 14.19 3.24
N GLU A 27 -4.46 14.44 3.24
CA GLU A 27 -3.93 15.79 3.07
C GLU A 27 -4.33 16.33 1.70
N THR A 28 -4.17 15.52 0.65
CA THR A 28 -4.48 15.91 -0.73
C THR A 28 -6.00 16.00 -0.99
N ALA A 29 -6.80 15.08 -0.42
CA ALA A 29 -8.23 14.97 -0.73
C ALA A 29 -9.15 15.74 0.22
N PHE A 30 -8.75 15.91 1.48
CA PHE A 30 -9.59 16.42 2.57
C PHE A 30 -8.96 17.60 3.33
N ASN A 31 -7.79 18.08 2.90
CA ASN A 31 -7.05 19.17 3.54
C ASN A 31 -6.84 18.92 5.05
N SER A 32 -6.63 17.65 5.42
CA SER A 32 -6.49 17.19 6.80
C SER A 32 -5.44 16.08 6.88
N PHE A 33 -4.51 16.17 7.82
CA PHE A 33 -3.44 15.19 7.98
C PHE A 33 -3.77 14.19 9.10
N PHE A 34 -3.66 12.89 8.78
CA PHE A 34 -3.90 11.79 9.73
C PHE A 34 -2.73 10.79 9.68
N PRO A 35 -1.82 10.81 10.66
CA PRO A 35 -0.70 9.87 10.67
C PRO A 35 -1.19 8.44 10.96
N ILE A 36 -0.55 7.44 10.35
CA ILE A 36 -0.81 6.01 10.64
C ILE A 36 -0.03 5.54 11.88
N TYR A 37 1.00 6.29 12.25
CA TYR A 37 1.90 5.97 13.36
C TYR A 37 1.77 7.06 14.43
N ASP A 38 1.72 6.65 15.69
CA ASP A 38 1.78 7.54 16.86
C ASP A 38 3.16 8.21 16.99
#